data_AF-A0A2N2SMH3-F1
#
_entry.id   AF-A0A2N2SMH3-F1
#
_cell.length_a   1.000
_cell.length_b   1.000
_cell.length_c   1.000
_cell.angle_alpha   90.00
_cell.angle_beta   90.00
_cell.angle_gamma   90.00
#
_symmetry.space_group_name_H-M   'P 1'
#
loop_
_entity.id
_entity.type
_entity.pdbx_description
1 polymer ?
#
loop_
_entity_poly.entity_id
_entity_poly.type
_entity_poly.pdbx_seq_one_letter_code
_entity_poly.pdbx_strand_id
1 'polypeptide(L)'
;MMSAKENILAKLRTSLAGTTPLADDYDQALVTTPWSYPAEQRIPRLRTLLEAVHGETCLTTTAAWPARVVEALGARGIAELLISPATAHGQQFAGYLALHGGIFLPMSSVLRLRDYSVPSAEAEGDGGFTSRQRAVAEALRRGKPNKLIAYELAMCESTVKVHVRKIMKKLEARNRTEASYKLNTLLTSQTAEFDEDLAS
;
A
#
# COMPACT_ATOMS: atom_id res chain seq x y z
N MET A 1 -11.80 52.60 34.43
CA MET A 1 -12.81 52.30 33.40
C MET A 1 -12.83 50.79 33.22
N MET A 2 -13.94 50.10 33.51
CA MET A 2 -13.98 48.64 33.37
C MET A 2 -13.72 48.22 31.92
N SER A 3 -12.95 47.16 31.73
CA SER A 3 -12.64 46.59 30.41
C SER A 3 -13.92 46.12 29.73
N ALA A 4 -13.97 46.18 28.40
CA ALA A 4 -15.10 45.67 27.62
C ALA A 4 -15.47 44.22 28.01
N LYS A 5 -14.46 43.40 28.33
CA LYS A 5 -14.63 42.03 28.83
C LYS A 5 -15.39 41.98 30.15
N GLU A 6 -15.08 42.88 31.08
CA GLU A 6 -15.69 42.94 32.41
C GLU A 6 -17.15 43.36 32.33
N ASN A 7 -17.46 44.34 31.47
CA ASN A 7 -18.83 44.77 31.22
C ASN A 7 -19.70 43.66 30.60
N ILE A 8 -19.13 42.89 29.67
CA ILE A 8 -19.83 41.75 29.06
C ILE A 8 -20.08 40.65 30.10
N LEU A 9 -19.05 40.28 30.87
CA LEU A 9 -19.18 39.26 31.93
C LEU A 9 -20.17 39.69 33.03
N ALA A 10 -20.21 40.98 33.38
CA ALA A 10 -21.18 41.51 34.33
C ALA A 10 -22.61 41.36 33.79
N LYS A 11 -22.89 41.79 32.55
CA LYS A 11 -24.19 41.62 31.91
C LYS A 11 -24.64 40.16 31.83
N LEU A 12 -23.73 39.25 31.47
CA LEU A 12 -24.01 37.82 31.38
C LEU A 12 -24.36 37.24 32.76
N ARG A 13 -23.60 37.58 33.81
CA ARG A 13 -23.88 37.12 35.19
C ARG A 13 -25.22 37.64 35.70
N THR A 14 -25.57 38.91 35.42
CA THR A 14 -26.88 39.46 35.79
C THR A 14 -28.02 38.77 35.05
N SER A 15 -27.81 38.42 33.77
CA SER A 15 -28.80 37.70 32.95
C SER A 15 -29.02 36.24 33.38
N LEU A 16 -28.07 35.63 34.11
CA LEU A 16 -28.13 34.25 34.60
C LEU A 16 -28.69 34.15 36.03
N ALA A 17 -29.03 35.28 36.66
CA ALA A 17 -29.59 35.29 38.00
C ALA A 17 -30.97 34.61 38.03
N GLY A 18 -31.09 33.51 38.78
CA GLY A 18 -32.33 32.73 38.89
C GLY A 18 -32.43 31.53 37.94
N THR A 19 -31.44 31.31 37.07
CA THR A 19 -31.37 30.10 36.24
C THR A 19 -30.58 29.01 36.94
N THR A 20 -31.09 27.77 36.94
CA THR A 20 -30.31 26.59 37.34
C THR A 20 -29.41 26.18 36.17
N PRO A 21 -28.09 26.13 36.34
CA PRO A 21 -27.19 25.61 35.30
C PRO A 21 -27.62 24.21 34.90
N LEU A 22 -27.64 23.93 33.59
CA LEU A 22 -27.79 22.57 33.10
C LEU A 22 -26.63 21.75 33.65
N ALA A 23 -26.91 20.57 34.20
CA ALA A 23 -25.86 19.68 34.65
C ALA A 23 -24.92 19.38 33.46
N ASP A 24 -23.62 19.48 33.71
CA ASP A 24 -22.63 19.13 32.71
C ASP A 24 -22.57 17.60 32.60
N ASP A 25 -23.42 17.04 31.74
CA ASP A 25 -23.46 15.61 31.43
C ASP A 25 -22.31 15.19 30.49
N TYR A 26 -21.32 16.08 30.29
CA TYR A 26 -20.13 15.78 29.50
C TYR A 26 -19.25 14.75 30.22
N ASP A 27 -19.41 13.49 29.82
CA ASP A 27 -18.49 12.43 30.19
C ASP A 27 -17.28 12.41 29.24
N GLN A 28 -16.17 13.00 29.69
CA GLN A 28 -14.91 12.99 28.96
C GLN A 28 -14.41 11.56 28.64
N ALA A 29 -14.79 10.54 29.43
CA ALA A 29 -14.37 9.17 29.20
C ALA A 29 -14.95 8.60 27.90
N LEU A 30 -16.16 9.03 27.49
CA LEU A 30 -16.79 8.61 26.23
C LEU A 30 -15.99 9.06 24.99
N VAL A 31 -15.23 10.14 25.09
CA VAL A 31 -14.46 10.72 23.98
C VAL A 31 -12.99 10.28 24.00
N THR A 32 -12.45 10.01 25.20
CA THR A 32 -11.02 9.78 25.39
C THR A 32 -10.63 8.32 25.55
N THR A 33 -11.53 7.46 26.01
CA THR A 33 -11.24 6.03 26.13
C THR A 33 -11.40 5.33 24.77
N PRO A 34 -10.49 4.41 24.39
CA PRO A 34 -10.68 3.59 23.20
C PRO A 34 -11.98 2.82 23.33
N TRP A 35 -12.93 3.06 22.43
CA TRP A 35 -14.19 2.34 22.41
C TRP A 35 -13.91 0.82 22.35
N SER A 36 -14.38 0.08 23.35
CA SER A 36 -14.21 -1.36 23.44
C SER A 36 -15.54 -2.03 23.74
N TYR A 37 -15.83 -3.10 23.01
CA TYR A 37 -16.95 -3.98 23.35
C TYR A 37 -16.66 -4.82 24.61
N PRO A 38 -17.70 -5.24 25.35
CA PRO A 38 -17.59 -6.27 26.38
C PRO A 38 -16.92 -7.53 25.84
N ALA A 39 -16.12 -8.21 26.67
CA ALA A 39 -15.25 -9.31 26.22
C ALA A 39 -16.02 -10.44 25.52
N GLU A 40 -17.21 -10.74 26.02
CA GLU A 40 -18.15 -11.74 25.52
C GLU A 40 -18.73 -11.39 24.14
N GLN A 41 -18.74 -10.10 23.76
CA GLN A 41 -19.30 -9.64 22.48
C GLN A 41 -18.25 -9.46 21.38
N ARG A 42 -16.97 -9.36 21.73
CA ARG A 42 -15.88 -9.05 20.77
C ARG A 42 -15.77 -10.08 19.63
N ILE A 43 -15.69 -11.37 19.96
CA ILE A 43 -15.55 -12.45 18.97
C ILE A 43 -16.80 -12.61 18.10
N PRO A 44 -18.03 -12.69 18.67
CA PRO A 44 -19.25 -12.72 17.86
C PRO A 44 -19.35 -11.54 16.89
N ARG A 45 -19.05 -10.33 17.37
CA ARG A 45 -19.11 -9.11 16.54
C ARG A 45 -18.09 -9.13 15.42
N LEU A 46 -16.84 -9.51 15.70
CA LEU A 46 -15.79 -9.64 14.68
C LEU A 46 -16.21 -10.65 13.61
N ARG A 47 -16.81 -11.78 14.01
CA ARG A 47 -17.34 -12.77 13.05
C ARG A 47 -18.39 -12.14 12.15
N THR A 48 -19.40 -11.48 12.70
CA THR A 48 -20.45 -10.81 11.90
C THR A 48 -19.85 -9.81 10.90
N LEU A 49 -18.83 -9.06 11.31
CA LEU A 49 -18.15 -8.12 10.41
C LEU A 49 -17.37 -8.83 9.30
N LEU A 50 -16.69 -9.93 9.60
CA LEU A 50 -15.97 -10.72 8.60
C LEU A 50 -16.93 -11.42 7.62
N GLU A 51 -18.04 -11.96 8.11
CA GLU A 51 -19.12 -12.55 7.30
C GLU A 51 -19.75 -11.51 6.35
N ALA A 52 -19.97 -10.29 6.83
CA ALA A 52 -20.50 -9.19 6.01
C ALA A 52 -19.55 -8.80 4.85
N VAL A 53 -18.24 -9.05 4.99
CA VAL A 53 -17.22 -8.81 3.96
C VAL A 53 -16.95 -10.10 3.14
N HIS A 54 -17.74 -11.15 3.33
CA HIS A 54 -17.56 -12.47 2.71
C HIS A 54 -16.20 -13.12 3.05
N GLY A 55 -15.63 -12.78 4.20
CA GLY A 55 -14.42 -13.41 4.73
C GLY A 55 -14.72 -14.79 5.31
N GLU A 56 -13.89 -15.77 4.99
CA GLU A 56 -13.92 -17.07 5.66
C GLU A 56 -13.35 -16.93 7.08
N THR A 57 -14.12 -17.36 8.09
CA THR A 57 -13.67 -17.36 9.49
C THR A 57 -13.55 -18.78 10.02
N CYS A 58 -12.34 -19.17 10.41
CA CYS A 58 -12.08 -20.46 11.05
C CYS A 58 -11.79 -20.26 12.53
N LEU A 59 -12.55 -20.93 13.41
CA LEU A 59 -12.26 -20.96 14.84
C LEU A 59 -11.11 -21.91 15.13
N THR A 60 -10.18 -21.47 15.96
CA THR A 60 -9.01 -22.25 16.38
C THR A 60 -8.59 -21.87 17.78
N THR A 61 -7.76 -22.70 18.40
CA THR A 61 -7.11 -22.41 19.68
C THR A 61 -5.76 -21.74 19.48
N THR A 62 -5.24 -21.10 20.53
CA THR A 62 -3.90 -20.49 20.54
C THR A 62 -2.78 -21.49 20.24
N ALA A 63 -2.99 -22.79 20.48
CA ALA A 63 -2.02 -23.83 20.16
C ALA A 63 -2.16 -24.35 18.72
N ALA A 64 -3.39 -24.46 18.20
CA ALA A 64 -3.68 -25.13 16.92
C ALA A 64 -3.73 -24.19 15.71
N TRP A 65 -3.71 -22.87 15.92
CA TRP A 65 -3.82 -21.91 14.80
C TRP A 65 -2.72 -22.06 13.72
N PRO A 66 -1.46 -22.44 14.01
CA PRO A 66 -0.45 -22.60 12.97
C PRO A 66 -0.84 -23.66 11.94
N ALA A 67 -1.36 -24.80 12.40
CA ALA A 67 -1.81 -25.89 11.54
C ALA A 67 -2.94 -25.44 10.61
N ARG A 68 -3.90 -24.66 11.15
CA ARG A 68 -5.03 -24.13 10.37
C ARG A 68 -4.61 -23.14 9.30
N VAL A 69 -3.58 -22.34 9.56
CA VAL A 69 -3.02 -21.45 8.54
C VAL A 69 -2.39 -22.26 7.41
N VAL A 70 -1.60 -23.30 7.71
CA VAL A 70 -1.00 -24.15 6.67
C VAL A 70 -2.06 -24.85 5.82
N GLU A 71 -3.11 -25.40 6.45
CA GLU A 71 -4.25 -26.00 5.76
C GLU A 71 -4.94 -25.00 4.82
N ALA A 72 -5.23 -23.79 5.31
CA ALA A 72 -5.88 -22.74 4.53
C ALA A 72 -5.01 -22.25 3.36
N LEU A 73 -3.69 -22.16 3.54
CA LEU A 73 -2.74 -21.82 2.48
C LEU A 73 -2.70 -22.91 1.41
N GLY A 74 -2.64 -24.19 1.84
CA GLY A 74 -2.64 -25.35 0.95
C GLY A 74 -3.90 -25.43 0.10
N ALA A 75 -5.08 -25.25 0.71
CA ALA A 75 -6.37 -25.23 -0.01
C ALA A 75 -6.47 -24.12 -1.06
N ARG A 76 -5.69 -23.04 -0.91
CA ARG A 76 -5.65 -21.88 -1.80
C ARG A 76 -4.46 -21.89 -2.77
N GLY A 77 -3.59 -22.90 -2.70
CA GLY A 77 -2.36 -22.96 -3.51
C GLY A 77 -1.36 -21.84 -3.20
N ILE A 78 -1.38 -21.27 -2.00
CA ILE A 78 -0.45 -20.22 -1.59
C ILE A 78 0.81 -20.87 -1.04
N ALA A 79 1.89 -20.84 -1.82
CA ALA A 79 3.17 -21.45 -1.45
C ALA A 79 4.06 -20.54 -0.60
N GLU A 80 3.86 -19.23 -0.65
CA GLU A 80 4.73 -18.23 -0.01
C GLU A 80 3.95 -17.35 0.95
N LEU A 81 4.42 -17.27 2.21
CA LEU A 81 3.85 -16.40 3.23
C LEU A 81 4.96 -15.62 3.92
N LEU A 82 4.80 -14.29 3.93
CA LEU A 82 5.67 -13.42 4.71
C LEU A 82 5.19 -13.35 6.16
N ILE A 83 6.08 -13.67 7.11
CA ILE A 83 5.81 -13.57 8.54
C ILE A 83 6.84 -12.65 9.22
N SER A 84 6.42 -11.95 10.27
CA SER A 84 7.31 -11.11 11.09
C SER A 84 7.84 -11.91 12.28
N PRO A 85 9.12 -12.34 12.28
CA PRO A 85 9.70 -13.17 13.35
C PRO A 85 9.91 -12.40 14.66
N ALA A 86 9.77 -11.07 14.65
CA ALA A 86 9.87 -10.25 15.86
C ALA A 86 8.63 -10.35 16.77
N THR A 87 7.54 -10.92 16.25
CA THR A 87 6.28 -11.07 16.99
C THR A 87 6.16 -12.45 17.62
N ALA A 88 5.48 -12.57 18.76
CA ALA A 88 5.24 -13.86 19.43
C ALA A 88 4.56 -14.88 18.50
N HIS A 89 3.55 -14.44 17.73
CA HIS A 89 2.86 -15.28 16.73
C HIS A 89 3.80 -15.72 15.60
N GLY A 90 4.67 -14.83 15.12
CA GLY A 90 5.65 -15.17 14.09
C GLY A 90 6.68 -16.20 14.57
N GLN A 91 7.14 -16.10 15.81
CA GLN A 91 8.03 -17.10 16.43
C GLN A 91 7.35 -18.46 16.58
N GLN A 92 6.09 -18.46 17.05
CA GLN A 92 5.30 -19.69 17.18
C GLN A 92 5.08 -20.37 15.82
N PHE A 93 4.75 -19.59 14.78
CA PHE A 93 4.54 -20.12 13.44
C PHE A 93 5.83 -20.65 12.81
N ALA A 94 6.95 -19.93 12.98
CA ALA A 94 8.26 -20.40 12.53
C ALA A 94 8.66 -21.71 13.22
N GLY A 95 8.43 -21.84 14.53
CA GLY A 95 8.66 -23.08 15.27
C GLY A 95 7.77 -24.23 14.79
N TYR A 96 6.50 -23.96 14.50
CA TYR A 96 5.59 -24.95 13.92
C TYR A 96 6.08 -25.46 12.56
N LEU A 97 6.47 -24.56 11.66
CA LEU A 97 7.01 -24.93 10.35
C LEU A 97 8.30 -25.75 10.44
N ALA A 98 9.20 -25.38 11.35
CA ALA A 98 10.46 -26.11 11.57
C ALA A 98 10.23 -27.58 11.96
N LEU A 99 9.17 -27.87 12.71
CA LEU A 99 8.81 -29.23 13.11
C LEU A 99 8.08 -30.02 12.01
N HIS A 100 7.43 -29.34 11.06
CA HIS A 100 6.58 -29.96 10.04
C HIS A 100 7.17 -29.86 8.61
N GLY A 101 8.47 -29.57 8.49
CA GLY A 101 9.18 -29.54 7.21
C GLY A 101 8.85 -28.32 6.33
N GLY A 102 8.27 -27.27 6.92
CA GLY A 102 8.03 -26.01 6.22
C GLY A 102 9.33 -25.23 6.02
N ILE A 103 9.52 -24.69 4.82
CA ILE A 103 10.67 -23.83 4.53
C ILE A 103 10.36 -22.43 5.07
N PHE A 104 11.05 -22.03 6.14
CA PHE A 104 11.01 -20.66 6.63
C PHE A 104 12.17 -19.86 6.01
N LEU A 105 11.83 -18.86 5.18
CA LEU A 105 12.79 -17.89 4.67
C LEU A 105 12.62 -16.57 5.44
N PRO A 106 13.60 -16.17 6.27
CA PRO A 106 13.59 -14.85 6.89
C PRO A 106 13.46 -13.75 5.84
N MET A 107 12.75 -12.66 6.16
CA MET A 107 12.62 -11.52 5.24
C MET A 107 13.99 -10.93 4.83
N SER A 108 14.99 -11.01 5.71
CA SER A 108 16.37 -10.65 5.38
C SER A 108 16.93 -11.46 4.19
N SER A 109 16.58 -12.73 4.09
CA SER A 109 16.95 -13.61 2.97
C SER A 109 16.23 -13.21 1.69
N VAL A 110 14.96 -12.81 1.76
CA VAL A 110 14.18 -12.31 0.61
C VAL A 110 14.70 -10.95 0.12
N LEU A 111 15.10 -10.05 1.03
CA LEU A 111 15.76 -8.80 0.65
C LEU A 111 17.12 -9.07 -0.03
N ARG A 112 17.90 -10.02 0.49
CA ARG A 112 19.17 -10.44 -0.15
C ARG A 112 18.98 -11.17 -1.47
N LEU A 113 17.91 -11.95 -1.64
CA LEU A 113 17.52 -12.54 -2.93
C LEU A 113 17.11 -11.48 -3.95
N ARG A 114 16.69 -10.30 -3.50
CA ARG A 114 16.45 -9.15 -4.36
C ARG A 114 17.75 -8.53 -4.89
N ASP A 115 18.82 -8.63 -4.09
CA ASP A 115 20.17 -8.21 -4.47
C ASP A 115 20.90 -9.30 -5.28
N TYR A 116 20.52 -10.57 -5.09
CA TYR A 116 20.88 -11.67 -5.98
C TYR A 116 19.96 -11.65 -7.20
N SER A 117 20.26 -10.76 -8.15
CA SER A 117 19.72 -10.91 -9.49
C SER A 117 20.04 -12.34 -9.96
N VAL A 118 19.01 -13.18 -10.05
CA VAL A 118 19.00 -14.19 -11.11
C VAL A 118 19.38 -13.40 -12.37
N PRO A 119 20.39 -13.81 -13.16
CA PRO A 119 20.50 -13.29 -14.51
C PRO A 119 19.26 -13.82 -15.23
N SER A 120 18.13 -13.13 -15.00
CA SER A 120 17.00 -13.19 -15.89
C SER A 120 17.59 -12.79 -17.22
N ALA A 121 17.39 -13.62 -18.23
CA ALA A 121 17.64 -13.30 -19.62
C ALA A 121 16.72 -12.15 -20.11
N GLU A 122 16.48 -11.13 -19.27
CA GLU A 122 16.12 -9.79 -19.66
C GLU A 122 17.43 -9.02 -19.75
N ALA A 123 18.15 -9.29 -20.85
CA ALA A 123 19.25 -8.47 -21.28
C ALA A 123 18.87 -7.00 -21.08
N GLU A 124 19.79 -6.24 -20.49
CA GLU A 124 19.87 -4.80 -20.68
C GLU A 124 19.98 -4.55 -22.19
N GLY A 125 18.83 -4.58 -22.86
CA GLY A 125 18.70 -4.18 -24.24
C GLY A 125 18.91 -2.68 -24.25
N ASP A 126 20.09 -2.31 -24.73
CA ASP A 126 20.53 -1.00 -25.20
C ASP A 126 19.49 0.12 -25.03
N GLY A 127 19.75 1.05 -24.10
CA GLY A 127 18.89 2.23 -23.87
C GLY A 127 18.12 2.28 -22.54
N GLY A 128 18.54 1.55 -21.49
CA GLY A 128 18.22 1.91 -20.10
C GLY A 128 16.79 1.66 -19.59
N PHE A 129 15.87 1.10 -20.39
CA PHE A 129 14.52 0.72 -19.95
C PHE A 129 14.30 -0.80 -19.99
N THR A 130 13.63 -1.35 -18.97
CA THR A 130 13.16 -2.75 -19.02
C THR A 130 12.08 -2.92 -20.09
N SER A 131 11.85 -4.14 -20.57
CA SER A 131 10.84 -4.44 -21.59
C SER A 131 9.46 -3.87 -21.24
N ARG A 132 9.09 -3.97 -19.96
CA ARG A 132 7.82 -3.41 -19.47
C ARG A 132 7.83 -1.88 -19.40
N GLN A 133 8.94 -1.27 -19.03
CA GLN A 133 9.10 0.19 -19.04
C GLN A 133 9.05 0.74 -20.46
N ARG A 134 9.62 0.04 -21.45
CA ARG A 134 9.58 0.41 -22.87
C ARG A 134 8.14 0.43 -23.41
N ALA A 135 7.34 -0.59 -23.09
CA ALA A 135 5.93 -0.63 -23.48
C ALA A 135 5.11 0.53 -22.87
N VAL A 136 5.36 0.84 -21.59
CA VAL A 136 4.72 2.00 -20.92
C VAL A 136 5.22 3.33 -21.50
N ALA A 137 6.52 3.44 -21.79
CA ALA A 137 7.14 4.62 -22.37
C ALA A 137 6.58 4.91 -23.76
N GLU A 138 6.38 3.89 -24.60
CA GLU A 138 5.80 4.04 -25.94
C GLU A 138 4.35 4.55 -25.88
N ALA A 139 3.55 4.01 -24.96
CA ALA A 139 2.19 4.48 -24.76
C ALA A 139 2.13 5.90 -24.16
N LEU A 140 3.09 6.23 -23.26
CA LEU A 140 3.26 7.55 -22.67
C LEU A 140 3.68 8.60 -23.71
N ARG A 141 4.57 8.22 -24.63
CA ARG A 141 5.02 9.04 -25.76
C ARG A 141 3.86 9.44 -26.66
N ARG A 142 2.93 8.51 -26.91
CA ARG A 142 1.68 8.74 -27.66
C ARG A 142 0.64 9.56 -26.88
N GLY A 143 0.96 10.04 -25.68
CA GLY A 143 0.06 10.86 -24.86
C GLY A 143 -1.11 10.09 -24.24
N LYS A 144 -1.10 8.75 -24.25
CA LYS A 144 -2.22 7.97 -23.72
C LYS A 144 -2.37 8.18 -22.21
N PRO A 145 -3.60 8.31 -21.67
CA PRO A 145 -3.84 8.40 -20.24
C PRO A 145 -3.57 7.05 -19.54
N ASN A 146 -3.25 7.09 -18.25
CA ASN A 146 -2.88 5.88 -17.48
C ASN A 146 -3.95 4.78 -17.52
N LYS A 147 -5.23 5.16 -17.57
CA LYS A 147 -6.35 4.21 -17.68
C LYS A 147 -6.32 3.42 -18.99
N LEU A 148 -5.96 4.06 -20.10
CA LEU A 148 -5.84 3.38 -21.40
C LEU A 148 -4.57 2.52 -21.47
N ILE A 149 -3.46 3.01 -20.92
CA ILE A 149 -2.21 2.21 -20.81
C ILE A 149 -2.45 0.95 -19.96
N ALA A 150 -3.17 1.10 -18.85
CA ALA A 150 -3.57 0.00 -17.98
C ALA A 150 -4.36 -1.08 -18.74
N TYR A 151 -5.35 -0.64 -19.51
CA TYR A 151 -6.18 -1.53 -20.32
C TYR A 151 -5.37 -2.24 -21.41
N GLU A 152 -4.63 -1.50 -22.23
CA GLU A 152 -3.87 -2.05 -23.36
C GLU A 152 -2.76 -3.01 -22.94
N LEU A 153 -2.14 -2.74 -21.79
CA LEU A 153 -1.05 -3.57 -21.29
C LEU A 153 -1.51 -4.62 -20.29
N ALA A 154 -2.83 -4.76 -20.01
CA ALA A 154 -3.37 -5.65 -18.98
C ALA A 154 -2.65 -5.47 -17.62
N MET A 155 -2.64 -4.24 -17.11
CA MET A 155 -2.06 -3.90 -15.80
C MET A 155 -2.98 -2.98 -14.99
N CYS A 156 -2.83 -2.96 -13.67
CA CYS A 156 -3.55 -2.01 -12.82
C CYS A 156 -3.08 -0.57 -13.06
N GLU A 157 -3.98 0.41 -12.97
CA GLU A 157 -3.64 1.84 -13.15
C GLU A 157 -2.60 2.32 -12.12
N SER A 158 -2.64 1.81 -10.90
CA SER A 158 -1.63 2.05 -9.86
C SER A 158 -0.24 1.58 -10.29
N THR A 159 -0.15 0.42 -10.93
CA THR A 159 1.09 -0.14 -11.49
C THR A 159 1.63 0.73 -12.64
N VAL A 160 0.75 1.22 -13.52
CA VAL A 160 1.14 2.22 -14.56
C VAL A 160 1.77 3.45 -13.91
N LYS A 161 1.14 4.01 -12.86
CA LYS A 161 1.67 5.20 -12.15
C LYS A 161 3.07 4.97 -11.60
N VAL A 162 3.34 3.77 -11.06
CA VAL A 162 4.68 3.40 -10.58
C VAL A 162 5.69 3.36 -11.74
N HIS A 163 5.33 2.72 -12.86
CA HIS A 163 6.21 2.67 -14.04
C HIS A 163 6.48 4.06 -14.63
N VAL A 164 5.44 4.91 -14.77
CA VAL A 164 5.57 6.30 -15.24
C VAL A 164 6.50 7.11 -14.34
N ARG A 165 6.38 6.98 -13.01
CA ARG A 165 7.28 7.67 -12.07
C ARG A 165 8.74 7.23 -12.22
N LYS A 166 8.99 5.93 -12.42
CA LYS A 166 10.33 5.40 -12.68
C LYS A 166 10.88 5.88 -14.03
N ILE A 167 10.05 5.95 -15.06
CA ILE A 167 10.42 6.47 -16.38
C ILE A 167 10.76 7.95 -16.30
N MET A 168 9.92 8.76 -15.67
CA MET A 168 10.19 10.18 -15.41
C MET A 168 11.51 10.39 -14.66
N LYS A 169 11.79 9.58 -13.64
CA LYS A 169 13.07 9.65 -12.91
C LYS A 169 14.27 9.34 -13.81
N LYS A 170 14.16 8.33 -14.67
CA LYS A 170 15.23 7.96 -15.62
C LYS A 170 15.45 9.01 -16.72
N LEU A 171 14.39 9.71 -17.13
CA LEU A 171 14.45 10.80 -18.12
C LEU A 171 14.74 12.18 -17.49
N GLU A 172 14.92 12.22 -16.16
CA GLU A 172 15.04 13.46 -15.39
C GLU A 172 13.91 14.47 -15.71
N ALA A 173 12.70 13.94 -15.95
CA ALA A 173 11.53 14.73 -16.29
C ALA A 173 10.76 15.12 -15.04
N ARG A 174 10.37 16.40 -14.93
CA ARG A 174 9.63 16.95 -13.78
C ARG A 174 8.14 16.68 -13.88
N ASN A 175 7.62 16.58 -15.11
CA ASN A 175 6.21 16.32 -15.36
C ASN A 175 6.01 15.29 -16.49
N ARG A 176 4.78 14.75 -16.58
CA ARG A 176 4.39 13.74 -17.57
C ARG A 176 4.64 14.23 -19.00
N THR A 177 4.27 15.48 -19.28
CA THR A 177 4.39 16.08 -20.61
C THR A 177 5.84 16.20 -21.05
N GLU A 178 6.73 16.60 -20.14
CA GLU A 178 8.17 16.67 -20.33
C GLU A 178 8.75 15.28 -20.59
N ALA A 179 8.28 14.25 -19.89
CA ALA A 179 8.67 12.87 -20.15
C ALA A 179 8.23 12.41 -21.55
N SER A 180 6.99 12.69 -21.96
CA SER A 180 6.51 12.39 -23.33
C SER A 180 7.31 13.13 -24.40
N TYR A 181 7.70 14.39 -24.15
CA TYR A 181 8.54 15.17 -25.05
C TYR A 181 9.94 14.56 -25.19
N LYS A 182 10.62 14.30 -24.07
CA LYS A 182 11.96 13.67 -24.04
C LYS A 182 11.97 12.29 -24.71
N LEU A 183 10.91 11.51 -24.56
CA LEU A 183 10.76 10.23 -25.24
C LEU A 183 10.61 10.36 -26.77
N ASN A 184 10.00 11.44 -27.26
CA ASN A 184 9.95 11.72 -28.70
C ASN A 184 11.31 12.18 -29.23
N THR A 185 12.05 13.02 -28.48
CA THR A 185 13.37 13.50 -28.92
C THR A 185 14.41 12.38 -29.00
N LEU A 186 14.37 11.40 -28.08
CA LEU A 186 15.29 10.26 -28.09
C LEU A 186 15.14 9.37 -29.35
N LEU A 187 13.94 9.28 -29.93
CA LEU A 187 13.72 8.57 -31.18
C LEU A 187 14.20 9.39 -32.39
N THR A 188 14.00 10.71 -32.40
CA THR A 188 14.53 11.57 -33.47
C THR A 188 16.06 11.51 -33.56
N SER A 189 16.75 11.38 -32.41
CA SER A 189 18.19 11.18 -32.37
C SER A 189 18.62 9.79 -32.86
N GLN A 190 17.83 8.74 -32.60
CA GLN A 190 18.10 7.40 -33.16
C GLN A 190 17.86 7.33 -34.67
N THR A 191 16.84 8.01 -35.21
CA THR A 191 16.59 8.00 -36.66
C THR A 191 17.63 8.78 -37.46
N ALA A 192 18.25 9.81 -36.87
CA ALA A 192 19.29 10.62 -37.53
C ALA A 192 20.61 9.86 -37.72
N GLU A 193 20.93 8.86 -36.88
CA GLU A 193 22.12 8.02 -37.03
C GLU A 193 21.97 6.94 -38.12
N PHE A 194 20.76 6.63 -38.58
CA PHE A 194 20.54 5.63 -39.66
C PHE A 194 20.56 6.20 -41.08
N ASP A 195 20.41 7.52 -41.26
CA ASP A 195 20.41 8.15 -42.60
C ASP A 195 21.83 8.53 -43.09
N GLU A 196 22.84 8.63 -42.22
CA GLU A 196 24.24 8.89 -42.63
C GLU A 196 24.95 7.66 -43.24
N ASP A 197 24.52 6.45 -42.89
CA ASP A 197 25.11 5.19 -43.40
C ASP A 197 24.59 4.77 -44.77
N LEU A 198 23.53 5.39 -45.30
CA LEU A 198 22.98 5.09 -46.63
C LEU A 198 23.45 6.05 -47.74
N ALA A 199 24.26 7.06 -47.39
CA ALA A 199 24.73 8.11 -48.31
C ALA A 199 26.25 8.08 -48.56
N SER A 200 26.97 7.04 -48.11
CA SER A 200 28.41 6.81 -48.41
C SER A 200 28.63 5.62 -49.34
#